data_AF-A0AAF0MDL7-F1
#
_entry.id   AF-A0AAF0MDL7-F1
#
_cell.length_a   1.000
_cell.length_b   1.000
_cell.length_c   1.000
_cell.angle_alpha   90.00
_cell.angle_beta   90.00
_cell.angle_gamma   90.00
#
_symmetry.space_group_name_H-M   'P 1'
#
loop_
_entity.id
_entity.type
_entity.pdbx_description
1 polymer ?
#
loop_
_entity_poly.entity_id
_entity_poly.type
_entity_poly.pdbx_seq_one_letter_code
_entity_poly.pdbx_strand_id
1 'polypeptide(L)'
;MFEVIPSLLHLGLAEDRSTRRAAEDMGFVPGADWSEDRVGTSAPGTALRLDRPVQIRSDEHYANAVKPFSCTAVPVHDVSGATVGVLDLTGDDRAVERHTLSLLAATVAAAEAQLALAAVRPQARTPRVPSAELTVLGTDTAVLRIADRRVELSARHSELLVVLAAHPDGLAATDLAAAVYGDPGSVVTLRAEVVRLRRVLAQHAPDVTVTSRPYRVTGVRTDVDGVLSALERGARLQAVDRYAGPVLPGSAAPGVDAVRDLVRLRFRESVVADGGVDALLAWARTPDGATDALVLRALLAVLPRRSLRRAGLVAAIEALEGS
;
A
#
# COMPACT_ATOMS: atom_id res chain seq x y z
N MET A 1 10.18 -21.67 9.88
CA MET A 1 9.18 -20.63 9.53
C MET A 1 9.86 -19.78 8.48
N PHE A 2 9.33 -19.82 7.27
CA PHE A 2 9.94 -19.30 6.05
C PHE A 2 9.69 -17.80 5.96
N GLU A 3 10.75 -17.00 5.83
CA GLU A 3 10.64 -15.54 5.66
C GLU A 3 11.50 -15.11 4.46
N VAL A 4 10.87 -14.39 3.53
CA VAL A 4 11.42 -13.97 2.24
C VAL A 4 11.70 -12.47 2.32
N ILE A 5 12.96 -12.06 2.14
CA ILE A 5 13.38 -10.64 2.06
C ILE A 5 14.15 -10.43 0.73
N PRO A 6 13.88 -9.35 -0.02
CA PRO A 6 14.44 -9.13 -1.35
C PRO A 6 15.88 -8.62 -1.27
N SER A 7 16.82 -9.57 -1.24
CA SER A 7 18.21 -9.51 -1.70
C SER A 7 18.92 -10.68 -1.03
N LEU A 8 19.28 -11.71 -1.80
CA LEU A 8 19.91 -12.95 -1.33
C LEU A 8 19.05 -13.80 -0.39
N LEU A 9 18.18 -14.63 -0.97
CA LEU A 9 17.64 -15.80 -0.29
C LEU A 9 18.81 -16.78 -0.08
N HIS A 10 19.09 -17.13 1.17
CA HIS A 10 20.12 -18.11 1.52
C HIS A 10 19.49 -19.21 2.37
N LEU A 11 19.47 -20.45 1.85
CA LEU A 11 18.87 -21.62 2.48
C LEU A 11 19.91 -22.73 2.62
N GLY A 12 20.85 -22.56 3.55
CA GLY A 12 21.81 -23.61 3.90
C GLY A 12 21.17 -24.70 4.76
N LEU A 13 20.93 -25.88 4.19
CA LEU A 13 20.66 -27.11 4.95
C LEU A 13 22.00 -27.79 5.28
N ALA A 14 22.58 -27.47 6.43
CA ALA A 14 23.63 -28.29 7.02
C ALA A 14 22.97 -29.30 7.97
N GLU A 15 22.93 -30.57 7.57
CA GLU A 15 22.33 -31.64 8.39
C GLU A 15 23.15 -31.96 9.66
N ASP A 16 24.45 -31.60 9.70
CA ASP A 16 25.32 -31.78 10.88
C ASP A 16 25.85 -30.45 11.45
N ARG A 17 25.99 -30.40 12.78
CA ARG A 17 26.43 -29.20 13.52
C ARG A 17 27.87 -28.79 13.19
N SER A 18 28.71 -29.73 12.79
CA SER A 18 30.11 -29.45 12.43
C SER A 18 30.20 -28.70 11.10
N THR A 19 29.49 -29.17 10.07
CA THR A 19 29.37 -28.53 8.76
C THR A 19 28.73 -27.16 8.86
N ARG A 20 27.69 -27.02 9.71
CA ARG A 20 27.04 -25.73 9.96
C ARG A 20 28.00 -24.70 10.56
N ARG A 21 28.75 -25.07 11.60
CA ARG A 21 29.73 -24.19 12.22
C ARG A 21 30.85 -23.81 11.25
N ALA A 22 31.35 -24.76 10.48
CA ALA A 22 32.38 -24.49 9.47
C ALA A 22 31.88 -23.54 8.36
N ALA A 23 30.61 -23.64 7.97
CA ALA A 23 29.97 -22.69 7.06
C ALA A 23 29.79 -21.29 7.70
N GLU A 24 29.35 -21.22 8.96
CA GLU A 24 29.23 -19.95 9.69
C GLU A 24 30.62 -19.28 9.88
N ASP A 25 31.66 -20.06 10.17
CA ASP A 25 33.05 -19.59 10.34
C ASP A 25 33.65 -18.99 9.06
N MET A 26 33.19 -19.43 7.87
CA MET A 26 33.57 -18.84 6.58
C MET A 26 32.69 -17.64 6.17
N GLY A 27 31.79 -17.17 7.04
CA GLY A 27 30.91 -16.03 6.76
C GLY A 27 29.67 -16.39 5.94
N PHE A 28 29.32 -17.68 5.84
CA PHE A 28 28.13 -18.18 5.14
C PHE A 28 26.91 -18.09 6.08
N VAL A 29 26.47 -16.84 6.30
CA VAL A 29 25.37 -16.49 7.21
C VAL A 29 24.24 -15.78 6.45
N PRO A 30 22.98 -15.84 6.93
CA PRO A 30 21.88 -15.10 6.33
C PRO A 30 22.20 -13.61 6.20
N GLY A 31 22.00 -13.04 5.00
CA GLY A 31 22.30 -11.63 4.69
C GLY A 31 23.75 -11.34 4.27
N ALA A 32 24.62 -12.35 4.24
CA ALA A 32 25.96 -12.21 3.63
C ALA A 32 25.86 -12.11 2.11
N ASP A 33 26.64 -11.20 1.52
CA ASP A 33 26.70 -11.01 0.07
C ASP A 33 27.82 -11.87 -0.52
N TRP A 34 27.41 -12.96 -1.17
CA TRP A 34 28.28 -13.94 -1.83
C TRP A 34 28.33 -13.77 -3.35
N SER A 35 28.01 -12.57 -3.85
CA SER A 35 28.21 -12.23 -5.26
C SER A 35 29.67 -12.33 -5.70
N GLU A 36 29.89 -12.66 -6.96
CA GLU A 36 31.24 -12.83 -7.50
C GLU A 36 32.10 -11.56 -7.34
N ASP A 37 31.47 -10.38 -7.39
CA ASP A 37 32.11 -9.07 -7.19
C ASP A 37 32.68 -8.86 -5.77
N ARG A 38 32.17 -9.60 -4.77
CA ARG A 38 32.57 -9.43 -3.36
C ARG A 38 33.42 -10.56 -2.81
N VAL A 39 33.08 -11.80 -3.14
CA VAL A 39 33.75 -12.99 -2.57
C VAL A 39 34.58 -13.74 -3.62
N GLY A 40 34.57 -13.30 -4.87
CA GLY A 40 35.16 -14.02 -6.00
C GLY A 40 34.28 -15.18 -6.46
N THR A 41 34.82 -16.03 -7.34
CA THR A 41 34.10 -17.15 -7.93
C THR A 41 33.64 -18.14 -6.86
N SER A 42 32.34 -18.12 -6.57
CA SER A 42 31.62 -18.97 -5.62
C SER A 42 30.45 -19.66 -6.36
N ALA A 43 30.02 -20.84 -5.93
CA ALA A 43 28.87 -21.52 -6.54
C ALA A 43 27.60 -20.63 -6.62
N PRO A 44 27.16 -19.95 -5.54
CA PRO A 44 26.00 -19.05 -5.63
C PRO A 44 26.28 -17.83 -6.53
N GLY A 45 27.47 -17.23 -6.47
CA GLY A 45 27.82 -16.10 -7.32
C GLY A 45 27.87 -16.45 -8.81
N THR A 46 28.41 -17.61 -9.15
CA THR A 46 28.48 -18.13 -10.52
C THR A 46 27.10 -18.51 -11.05
N ALA A 47 26.23 -19.12 -10.23
CA ALA A 47 24.85 -19.41 -10.59
C ALA A 47 24.07 -18.14 -10.93
N LEU A 48 24.22 -17.10 -10.11
CA LEU A 48 23.59 -15.79 -10.32
C LEU A 48 24.12 -15.11 -11.58
N ARG A 49 25.44 -15.16 -11.84
CA ARG A 49 26.02 -14.49 -13.01
C ARG A 49 25.70 -15.18 -14.34
N LEU A 50 25.65 -16.51 -14.33
CA LEU A 50 25.35 -17.30 -15.53
C LEU A 50 23.84 -17.53 -15.73
N ASP A 51 23.02 -17.14 -14.76
CA ASP A 51 21.58 -17.38 -14.70
C ASP A 51 21.23 -18.85 -15.03
N ARG A 52 21.99 -19.77 -14.43
CA ARG A 52 21.80 -21.22 -14.62
C ARG A 52 22.25 -22.01 -13.39
N PRO A 53 21.72 -23.23 -13.22
CA PRO A 53 22.21 -24.16 -12.21
C PRO A 53 23.69 -24.51 -12.41
N VAL A 54 24.44 -24.59 -11.31
CA VAL A 54 25.85 -25.00 -11.28
C VAL A 54 26.13 -25.97 -10.14
N GLN A 55 27.12 -26.85 -10.35
CA GLN A 55 27.73 -27.67 -9.31
C GLN A 55 29.22 -27.39 -9.31
N ILE A 56 29.81 -27.19 -8.13
CA ILE A 56 31.25 -26.96 -7.96
C ILE A 56 31.73 -27.92 -6.88
N ARG A 57 32.66 -28.82 -7.22
CA ARG A 57 33.20 -29.83 -6.32
C ARG A 57 34.53 -29.39 -5.73
N SER A 58 34.62 -29.33 -4.40
CA SER A 58 35.87 -29.15 -3.64
C SER A 58 36.92 -28.25 -4.32
N ASP A 59 37.97 -28.82 -4.90
CA ASP A 59 39.09 -28.11 -5.53
C ASP A 59 38.73 -27.31 -6.81
N GLU A 60 37.54 -27.51 -7.36
CA GLU A 60 36.99 -26.67 -8.43
C GLU A 60 36.68 -25.24 -7.95
N HIS A 61 36.56 -25.03 -6.63
CA HIS A 61 36.45 -23.70 -6.04
C HIS A 61 37.76 -22.92 -6.20
N TYR A 62 37.66 -21.69 -6.72
CA TYR A 62 38.81 -20.79 -6.85
C TYR A 62 39.35 -20.34 -5.49
N ALA A 63 38.48 -20.04 -4.52
CA ALA A 63 38.86 -19.58 -3.20
C ALA A 63 39.22 -20.75 -2.25
N ASN A 64 40.42 -20.72 -1.66
CA ASN A 64 40.90 -21.79 -0.78
C ASN A 64 40.01 -22.02 0.46
N ALA A 65 39.32 -20.99 0.95
CA ALA A 65 38.44 -21.09 2.13
C ALA A 65 37.20 -21.99 1.90
N VAL A 66 36.77 -22.14 0.64
CA VAL A 66 35.57 -22.93 0.26
C VAL A 66 35.91 -24.30 -0.34
N LYS A 67 37.18 -24.60 -0.60
CA LYS A 67 37.65 -25.90 -1.10
C LYS A 67 37.28 -27.12 -0.24
N PRO A 68 37.14 -27.03 1.09
CA PRO A 68 36.63 -28.14 1.89
C PRO A 68 35.19 -28.55 1.57
N PHE A 69 34.46 -27.74 0.80
CA PHE A 69 33.06 -27.95 0.50
C PHE A 69 32.82 -28.19 -0.99
N SER A 70 31.74 -28.90 -1.28
CA SER A 70 31.12 -29.02 -2.58
C SER A 70 29.75 -28.35 -2.52
N CYS A 71 29.36 -27.68 -3.61
CA CYS A 71 28.16 -26.85 -3.64
C CYS A 71 27.32 -27.13 -4.89
N THR A 72 25.99 -27.09 -4.74
CA THR A 72 25.04 -27.02 -5.85
C THR A 72 24.16 -25.79 -5.68
N ALA A 73 24.17 -24.91 -6.67
CA ALA A 73 23.43 -23.65 -6.66
C ALA A 73 22.46 -23.54 -7.84
N VAL A 74 21.23 -23.10 -7.59
CA VAL A 74 20.15 -22.96 -8.57
C VAL A 74 19.50 -21.57 -8.44
N PRO A 75 19.52 -20.72 -9.49
CA PRO A 75 18.90 -19.39 -9.45
C PRO A 75 17.37 -19.49 -9.32
N VAL A 76 16.78 -18.54 -8.61
CA VAL A 76 15.33 -18.40 -8.40
C VAL A 76 14.85 -17.14 -9.11
N HIS A 77 13.74 -17.23 -9.85
CA HIS A 77 13.19 -16.14 -10.64
C HIS A 77 11.83 -15.69 -10.13
N ASP A 78 11.51 -14.43 -10.38
CA ASP A 78 10.14 -13.93 -10.22
C ASP A 78 9.29 -14.17 -11.47
N VAL A 79 8.03 -13.71 -11.39
CA VAL A 79 7.04 -13.83 -12.47
C VAL A 79 7.42 -13.06 -13.74
N SER A 80 8.36 -12.12 -13.66
CA SER A 80 8.87 -11.38 -14.82
C SER A 80 10.06 -12.09 -15.49
N GLY A 81 10.56 -13.16 -14.89
CA GLY A 81 11.76 -13.86 -15.31
C GLY A 81 13.06 -13.23 -14.78
N ALA A 82 12.97 -12.25 -13.86
CA ALA A 82 14.16 -11.67 -13.25
C ALA A 82 14.66 -12.56 -12.10
N THR A 83 15.97 -12.80 -12.05
CA THR A 83 16.62 -13.55 -10.95
C THR A 83 16.50 -12.77 -9.64
N VAL A 84 15.80 -13.34 -8.66
CA VAL A 84 15.56 -12.75 -7.34
C VAL A 84 16.41 -13.36 -6.23
N GLY A 85 17.09 -14.47 -6.51
CA GLY A 85 17.96 -15.14 -5.56
C GLY A 85 18.54 -16.44 -6.09
N VAL A 86 19.12 -17.23 -5.20
CA VAL A 86 19.72 -18.54 -5.51
C VAL A 86 19.47 -19.50 -4.35
N LEU A 87 19.07 -20.74 -4.65
CA LEU A 87 19.05 -21.83 -3.70
C LEU A 87 20.39 -22.56 -3.78
N ASP A 88 21.16 -22.57 -2.70
CA ASP A 88 22.48 -23.18 -2.64
C ASP A 88 22.54 -24.25 -1.54
N LEU A 89 23.06 -25.42 -1.88
CA LEU A 89 23.34 -26.50 -0.95
C LEU A 89 24.86 -26.70 -0.87
N THR A 90 25.41 -26.41 0.29
CA THR A 90 26.84 -26.54 0.61
C THR A 90 27.06 -27.71 1.56
N GLY A 91 28.00 -28.59 1.24
CA GLY A 91 28.30 -29.77 2.05
C GLY A 91 29.55 -30.49 1.61
N ASP A 92 29.63 -31.78 1.90
CA ASP A 92 30.64 -32.69 1.36
C ASP A 92 30.27 -33.12 -0.08
N ASP A 93 30.88 -34.17 -0.60
CA ASP A 93 30.62 -34.70 -1.95
C ASP A 93 29.13 -35.03 -2.23
N ARG A 94 28.31 -35.21 -1.19
CA ARG A 94 26.86 -35.43 -1.34
C ARG A 94 26.14 -34.21 -1.90
N ALA A 95 26.68 -33.02 -1.64
CA ALA A 95 26.15 -31.77 -2.18
C ALA A 95 26.28 -31.67 -3.71
N VAL A 96 27.09 -32.51 -4.36
CA VAL A 96 27.27 -32.55 -5.83
C VAL A 96 26.95 -33.93 -6.42
N GLU A 97 26.18 -34.75 -5.70
CA GLU A 97 25.65 -36.00 -6.25
C GLU A 97 24.70 -35.75 -7.43
N ARG A 98 24.58 -36.73 -8.33
CA ARG A 98 23.78 -36.64 -9.57
C ARG A 98 22.34 -36.20 -9.34
N HIS A 99 21.73 -36.59 -8.22
CA HIS A 99 20.32 -36.32 -7.92
C HIS A 99 20.11 -34.98 -7.20
N THR A 100 21.17 -34.40 -6.65
CA THR A 100 21.10 -33.18 -5.82
C THR A 100 20.68 -31.98 -6.65
N LEU A 101 21.24 -31.82 -7.87
CA LEU A 101 20.82 -30.77 -8.81
C LEU A 101 19.33 -30.87 -9.14
N SER A 102 18.84 -32.07 -9.46
CA SER A 102 17.42 -32.28 -9.80
C SER A 102 16.49 -31.98 -8.62
N LEU A 103 16.90 -32.32 -7.40
CA LEU A 103 16.15 -32.02 -6.19
C LEU A 103 16.06 -30.50 -5.94
N LEU A 104 17.19 -29.79 -6.04
CA LEU A 104 17.22 -28.34 -5.87
C LEU A 104 16.43 -27.64 -6.98
N ALA A 105 16.58 -28.06 -8.23
CA ALA A 105 15.82 -27.53 -9.35
C ALA A 105 14.31 -27.73 -9.17
N ALA A 106 13.87 -28.91 -8.71
CA ALA A 106 12.45 -29.15 -8.41
C ALA A 106 11.96 -28.29 -7.24
N THR A 107 12.80 -28.06 -6.23
CA THR A 107 12.49 -27.20 -5.08
C THR A 107 12.33 -25.73 -5.52
N VAL A 108 13.24 -25.24 -6.37
CA VAL A 108 13.14 -23.91 -6.96
C VAL A 108 11.89 -23.79 -7.82
N ALA A 109 11.62 -24.74 -8.71
CA ALA A 109 10.41 -24.72 -9.54
C ALA A 109 9.12 -24.69 -8.69
N ALA A 110 9.08 -25.41 -7.57
CA ALA A 110 7.96 -25.34 -6.63
C ALA A 110 7.85 -23.97 -5.95
N ALA A 111 8.97 -23.36 -5.56
CA ALA A 111 9.00 -22.01 -4.97
C ALA A 111 8.54 -20.95 -5.97
N GLU A 112 9.02 -21.00 -7.22
CA GLU A 112 8.60 -20.11 -8.31
C GLU A 112 7.11 -20.27 -8.62
N ALA A 113 6.58 -21.50 -8.63
CA ALA A 113 5.15 -21.74 -8.78
C ALA A 113 4.33 -21.12 -7.64
N GLN A 114 4.83 -21.16 -6.39
CA GLN A 114 4.19 -20.46 -5.27
C GLN A 114 4.24 -18.93 -5.43
N LEU A 115 5.35 -18.38 -5.90
CA LEU A 115 5.48 -16.94 -6.19
C LEU A 115 4.50 -16.50 -7.28
N ALA A 116 4.35 -17.30 -8.34
CA ALA A 116 3.37 -17.07 -9.39
C ALA A 116 1.93 -17.11 -8.88
N LEU A 117 1.59 -18.11 -8.05
CA LEU A 117 0.26 -18.21 -7.43
C LEU A 117 -0.02 -17.06 -6.46
N ALA A 118 0.98 -16.60 -5.72
CA ALA A 118 0.86 -15.47 -4.81
C ALA A 118 0.65 -14.13 -5.55
N ALA A 119 1.20 -13.98 -6.75
CA ALA A 119 0.98 -12.81 -7.60
C ALA A 119 -0.44 -12.77 -8.20
N VAL A 120 -1.05 -13.94 -8.44
CA VAL A 120 -2.40 -14.05 -9.05
C VAL A 120 -3.51 -14.10 -7.99
N ARG A 121 -3.23 -14.57 -6.77
CA ARG A 121 -4.20 -14.50 -5.68
C ARG A 121 -4.37 -13.05 -5.23
N PRO A 122 -5.59 -12.47 -5.27
CA PRO A 122 -5.84 -11.29 -4.45
C PRO A 122 -5.48 -11.70 -3.03
N GLN A 123 -4.50 -11.02 -2.42
CA GLN A 123 -4.14 -11.28 -1.03
C GLN A 123 -5.44 -11.19 -0.23
N ALA A 124 -5.97 -12.35 0.18
CA ALA A 124 -7.02 -12.44 1.16
C ALA A 124 -6.38 -12.05 2.50
N ARG A 125 -6.12 -10.75 2.64
CA ARG A 125 -5.81 -10.12 3.91
C ARG A 125 -7.00 -10.47 4.78
N THR A 126 -6.79 -11.25 5.85
CA THR A 126 -7.72 -11.21 6.97
C THR A 126 -8.02 -9.74 7.23
N PRO A 127 -9.28 -9.27 7.13
CA PRO A 127 -9.57 -7.86 7.28
C PRO A 127 -9.20 -7.50 8.70
N ARG A 128 -7.99 -6.95 8.87
CA ARG A 128 -7.55 -6.38 10.14
C ARG A 128 -8.53 -5.24 10.37
N VAL A 129 -9.43 -5.43 11.33
CA VAL A 129 -10.34 -4.36 11.75
C VAL A 129 -9.46 -3.15 11.99
N PRO A 130 -9.73 -2.02 11.32
CA PRO A 130 -8.87 -0.85 11.43
C PRO A 130 -8.80 -0.47 12.90
N SER A 131 -7.58 -0.34 13.39
CA SER A 131 -7.27 0.00 14.78
C SER A 131 -7.45 1.49 15.07
N ALA A 132 -7.60 2.30 14.01
CA ALA A 132 -7.75 3.74 14.12
C ALA A 132 -8.77 4.30 13.13
N GLU A 133 -9.43 5.37 13.53
CA GLU A 133 -10.34 6.18 12.72
C GLU A 133 -9.72 7.57 12.50
N LEU A 134 -9.70 8.03 11.26
CA LEU A 134 -9.19 9.34 10.86
C LEU A 134 -10.39 10.23 10.53
N THR A 135 -10.68 11.18 11.40
CA THR A 135 -11.70 12.21 11.15
C THR A 135 -11.11 13.28 10.25
N VAL A 136 -11.73 13.51 9.10
CA VAL A 136 -11.27 14.48 8.08
C VAL A 136 -12.39 15.33 7.50
N LEU A 137 -13.66 14.98 7.75
CA LEU A 137 -14.81 15.76 7.28
C LEU A 137 -15.02 17.00 8.16
N GLY A 138 -15.04 18.18 7.55
CA GLY A 138 -15.33 19.44 8.21
C GLY A 138 -14.25 19.95 9.17
N THR A 139 -13.03 19.39 9.15
CA THR A 139 -11.91 19.80 10.02
C THR A 139 -10.70 20.22 9.20
N ASP A 140 -10.04 21.34 9.51
CA ASP A 140 -8.88 21.81 8.71
C ASP A 140 -7.67 20.87 8.77
N THR A 141 -7.53 20.16 9.89
CA THR A 141 -6.53 19.11 10.11
C THR A 141 -7.23 17.81 10.47
N ALA A 142 -6.59 16.68 10.16
CA ALA A 142 -7.11 15.37 10.49
C ALA A 142 -6.88 15.04 11.96
N VAL A 143 -7.87 14.37 12.56
CA VAL A 143 -7.78 13.85 13.93
C VAL A 143 -7.77 12.34 13.88
N LEU A 144 -6.67 11.74 14.34
CA LEU A 144 -6.55 10.29 14.46
C LEU A 144 -7.08 9.84 15.83
N ARG A 145 -8.10 8.99 15.83
CA ARG A 145 -8.72 8.38 17.00
C ARG A 145 -8.26 6.93 17.13
N ILE A 146 -7.68 6.58 18.27
CA ILE A 146 -7.23 5.23 18.59
C ILE A 146 -7.74 4.87 19.98
N ALA A 147 -8.73 3.98 20.05
CA ALA A 147 -9.52 3.75 21.26
C ALA A 147 -9.99 5.11 21.85
N ASP A 148 -9.57 5.45 23.07
CA ASP A 148 -9.94 6.70 23.75
C ASP A 148 -8.99 7.88 23.47
N ARG A 149 -7.91 7.66 22.71
CA ARG A 149 -6.93 8.72 22.41
C ARG A 149 -7.30 9.48 21.15
N ARG A 150 -7.02 10.79 21.17
CA ARG A 150 -7.15 11.69 20.02
C ARG A 150 -5.79 12.34 19.77
N VAL A 151 -5.37 12.31 18.52
CA VAL A 151 -4.10 12.90 18.07
C VAL A 151 -4.42 13.81 16.89
N GLU A 152 -4.22 15.11 17.10
CA GLU A 152 -4.33 16.08 16.01
C GLU A 152 -3.05 16.04 15.17
N LEU A 153 -3.20 15.97 13.86
CA LEU A 153 -2.10 15.89 12.91
C LEU A 153 -1.79 17.27 12.33
N SER A 154 -0.56 17.46 11.85
CA SER A 154 -0.25 18.64 11.04
C SER A 154 -1.04 18.62 9.74
N ALA A 155 -1.20 19.78 9.08
CA ALA A 155 -1.85 19.87 7.78
C ALA A 155 -1.24 18.88 6.76
N ARG A 156 0.10 18.82 6.66
CA ARG A 156 0.81 17.94 5.72
C ARG A 156 0.65 16.46 6.04
N HIS A 157 0.67 16.09 7.32
CA HIS A 157 0.39 14.71 7.74
C HIS A 157 -1.07 14.31 7.45
N SER A 158 -2.00 15.26 7.61
CA SER A 158 -3.43 15.06 7.32
C SER A 158 -3.65 14.77 5.84
N GLU A 159 -3.08 15.60 4.96
CA GLU A 159 -3.13 15.44 3.51
C GLU A 159 -2.53 14.11 3.06
N LEU A 160 -1.34 13.76 3.57
CA LEU A 160 -0.68 12.49 3.27
C LEU A 160 -1.57 11.29 3.60
N LEU A 161 -2.18 11.28 4.79
CA LEU A 161 -3.03 10.17 5.20
C LEU A 161 -4.34 10.11 4.41
N VAL A 162 -4.96 11.25 4.10
CA VAL A 162 -6.17 11.29 3.25
C VAL A 162 -5.87 10.74 1.86
N VAL A 163 -4.81 11.24 1.21
CA VAL A 163 -4.43 10.81 -0.13
C VAL A 163 -4.09 9.32 -0.13
N LEU A 164 -3.31 8.84 0.84
CA LEU A 164 -2.96 7.42 0.92
C LEU A 164 -4.16 6.52 1.25
N ALA A 165 -5.09 6.98 2.09
CA ALA A 165 -6.28 6.21 2.44
C ALA A 165 -7.22 6.05 1.23
N ALA A 166 -7.32 7.08 0.38
CA ALA A 166 -8.07 7.03 -0.88
C ALA A 166 -7.41 6.13 -1.95
N HIS A 167 -6.14 5.77 -1.78
CA HIS A 167 -5.37 4.93 -2.71
C HIS A 167 -4.88 3.65 -1.99
N PRO A 168 -5.77 2.68 -1.72
CA PRO A 168 -5.38 1.44 -1.03
C PRO A 168 -4.34 0.63 -1.81
N ASP A 169 -4.31 0.78 -3.15
CA ASP A 169 -3.31 0.23 -4.06
C ASP A 169 -1.95 0.96 -4.01
N GLY A 170 -1.88 2.04 -3.25
CA GLY A 170 -0.67 2.81 -3.03
C GLY A 170 -0.27 3.67 -4.21
N LEU A 171 0.68 4.56 -3.93
CA LEU A 171 1.21 5.51 -4.89
C LEU A 171 2.73 5.42 -4.98
N ALA A 172 3.27 5.62 -6.18
CA ALA A 172 4.69 5.86 -6.34
C ALA A 172 5.06 7.21 -5.68
N ALA A 173 6.36 7.41 -5.41
CA ALA A 173 6.82 8.60 -4.71
C ALA A 173 6.51 9.90 -5.49
N THR A 174 6.63 9.86 -6.81
CA THR A 174 6.34 10.99 -7.71
C THR A 174 4.86 11.35 -7.70
N ASP A 175 3.99 10.34 -7.73
CA ASP A 175 2.54 10.54 -7.80
C ASP A 175 2.00 11.06 -6.46
N LEU A 176 2.51 10.53 -5.34
CA LEU A 176 2.18 11.05 -4.03
C LEU A 176 2.69 12.49 -3.83
N ALA A 177 3.86 12.83 -4.40
CA ALA A 177 4.39 14.19 -4.34
C ALA A 177 3.50 15.15 -5.14
N ALA A 178 3.11 14.77 -6.36
CA ALA A 178 2.17 15.55 -7.17
C ALA A 178 0.81 15.70 -6.47
N ALA A 179 0.29 14.65 -5.83
CA ALA A 179 -0.99 14.69 -5.14
C ALA A 179 -0.96 15.59 -3.88
N VAL A 180 0.14 15.63 -3.13
CA VAL A 180 0.20 16.40 -1.87
C VAL A 180 0.70 17.84 -2.07
N TYR A 181 1.67 18.02 -2.96
CA TYR A 181 2.35 19.30 -3.18
C TYR A 181 1.98 19.98 -4.49
N GLY A 182 1.30 19.29 -5.41
CA GLY A 182 1.05 19.79 -6.77
C GLY A 182 2.28 19.72 -7.69
N ASP A 183 3.38 19.13 -7.21
CA ASP A 183 4.64 19.04 -7.95
C ASP A 183 5.28 17.64 -7.78
N PRO A 184 5.45 16.87 -8.88
CA PRO A 184 6.14 15.57 -8.83
C PRO A 184 7.63 15.69 -8.50
N GLY A 185 8.24 16.88 -8.60
CA GLY A 185 9.64 17.15 -8.21
C GLY A 185 9.85 17.16 -6.70
N SER A 186 8.80 17.30 -5.90
CA SER A 186 8.85 17.43 -4.44
C SER A 186 9.12 16.12 -3.67
N VAL A 187 9.64 15.08 -4.34
CA VAL A 187 9.89 13.74 -3.74
C VAL A 187 10.81 13.78 -2.53
N VAL A 188 11.83 14.64 -2.52
CA VAL A 188 12.75 14.75 -1.38
C VAL A 188 12.03 15.29 -0.14
N THR A 189 11.25 16.36 -0.32
CA THR A 189 10.40 16.94 0.73
C THR A 189 9.37 15.94 1.22
N LEU A 190 8.71 15.23 0.29
CA LEU A 190 7.77 14.16 0.60
C LEU A 190 8.41 13.07 1.47
N ARG A 191 9.60 12.58 1.09
CA ARG A 191 10.30 11.52 1.86
C ARG A 191 10.60 11.98 3.28
N ALA A 192 11.06 13.22 3.45
CA ALA A 192 11.31 13.79 4.77
C ALA A 192 10.02 13.87 5.60
N GLU A 193 8.91 14.29 5.00
CA GLU A 193 7.62 14.39 5.68
C GLU A 193 7.03 13.02 6.03
N VAL A 194 7.19 12.01 5.16
CA VAL A 194 6.79 10.63 5.48
C VAL A 194 7.61 10.05 6.63
N VAL A 195 8.90 10.38 6.75
CA VAL A 195 9.71 9.98 7.91
C VAL A 195 9.17 10.59 9.21
N ARG A 196 8.79 11.88 9.18
CA ARG A 196 8.16 12.55 10.33
C ARG A 196 6.80 11.96 10.68
N LEU A 197 5.97 11.72 9.67
CA LEU A 197 4.67 11.05 9.82
C LEU A 197 4.84 9.68 10.48
N ARG A 198 5.77 8.85 9.98
CA ARG A 198 6.05 7.53 10.57
C ARG A 198 6.46 7.62 12.04
N ARG A 199 7.22 8.64 12.43
CA ARG A 199 7.58 8.85 13.84
C ARG A 199 6.36 9.19 14.70
N VAL A 200 5.48 10.08 14.22
CA VAL A 200 4.21 10.43 14.88
C VAL A 200 3.32 9.19 15.03
N LEU A 201 3.17 8.41 13.96
CA LEU A 201 2.38 7.18 13.98
C LEU A 201 2.99 6.12 14.91
N ALA A 202 4.31 5.89 14.88
CA ALA A 202 4.96 4.95 15.80
C ALA A 202 4.76 5.33 17.27
N GLN A 203 4.75 6.63 17.59
CA GLN A 203 4.57 7.12 18.95
C GLN A 203 3.12 7.00 19.44
N HIS A 204 2.15 7.29 18.56
CA HIS A 204 0.76 7.45 19.00
C HIS A 204 -0.20 6.36 18.50
N ALA A 205 0.11 5.75 17.36
CA ALA A 205 -0.76 4.86 16.59
C ALA A 205 0.05 3.69 15.96
N PRO A 206 0.69 2.82 16.76
CA PRO A 206 1.66 1.84 16.25
C PRO A 206 1.08 0.82 15.26
N ASP A 207 -0.24 0.59 15.28
CA ASP A 207 -0.92 -0.27 14.32
C ASP A 207 -1.18 0.40 12.95
N VAL A 208 -1.05 1.72 12.86
CA VAL A 208 -1.17 2.47 11.60
C VAL A 208 0.20 2.54 10.93
N THR A 209 0.33 1.84 9.80
CA THR A 209 1.62 1.72 9.11
C THR A 209 1.59 2.36 7.72
N VAL A 210 2.61 3.18 7.44
CA VAL A 210 2.87 3.72 6.10
C VAL A 210 4.02 2.95 5.44
N THR A 211 3.73 2.09 4.47
CA THR A 211 4.74 1.30 3.74
C THR A 211 5.47 2.16 2.70
N SER A 212 6.47 1.59 2.04
CA SER A 212 7.16 2.21 0.91
C SER A 212 7.25 1.23 -0.24
N ARG A 213 7.26 1.76 -1.49
CA ARG A 213 7.34 1.00 -2.75
C ARG A 213 6.19 -0.02 -2.95
N PRO A 214 4.96 0.45 -3.23
CA PRO A 214 4.51 1.84 -3.23
C PRO A 214 4.19 2.34 -1.82
N TYR A 215 4.02 3.66 -1.66
CA TYR A 215 3.52 4.22 -0.40
C TYR A 215 2.06 3.82 -0.22
N ARG A 216 1.74 3.16 0.89
CA ARG A 216 0.39 2.77 1.28
C ARG A 216 0.21 3.04 2.76
N VAL A 217 -1.00 3.38 3.17
CA VAL A 217 -1.38 3.38 4.58
C VAL A 217 -2.23 2.16 4.89
N THR A 218 -2.02 1.56 6.06
CA THR A 218 -2.80 0.43 6.56
C THR A 218 -3.12 0.62 8.04
N GLY A 219 -4.18 -0.02 8.53
CA GLY A 219 -4.59 0.06 9.94
C GLY A 219 -5.45 1.29 10.28
N VAL A 220 -5.84 2.09 9.28
CA VAL A 220 -6.69 3.27 9.45
C VAL A 220 -7.89 3.21 8.52
N ARG A 221 -9.04 3.72 8.98
CA ARG A 221 -10.19 4.10 8.15
C ARG A 221 -10.51 5.57 8.35
N THR A 222 -11.12 6.17 7.35
CA THR A 222 -11.59 7.55 7.39
C THR A 222 -13.08 7.61 7.69
N ASP A 223 -13.56 8.73 8.23
CA ASP A 223 -14.99 9.04 8.31
C ASP A 223 -15.64 9.15 6.91
N VAL A 224 -14.86 9.52 5.88
CA VAL A 224 -15.24 9.43 4.46
C VAL A 224 -15.65 8.02 4.07
N ASP A 225 -14.91 6.98 4.49
CA ASP A 225 -15.29 5.59 4.22
C ASP A 225 -16.68 5.27 4.79
N GLY A 226 -17.00 5.84 5.95
CA GLY A 226 -18.30 5.68 6.62
C GLY A 226 -19.45 6.35 5.86
N VAL A 227 -19.18 7.48 5.22
CA VAL A 227 -20.11 8.18 4.32
C VAL A 227 -20.31 7.39 3.02
N LEU A 228 -19.23 7.06 2.31
CA LEU A 228 -19.29 6.34 1.04
C LEU A 228 -19.98 4.99 1.20
N SER A 229 -19.64 4.23 2.24
CA SER A 229 -20.28 2.95 2.53
C SER A 229 -21.78 3.10 2.81
N ALA A 230 -22.23 4.22 3.41
CA ALA A 230 -23.66 4.47 3.63
C ALA A 230 -24.37 4.78 2.30
N LEU A 231 -23.75 5.55 1.41
CA LEU A 231 -24.27 5.82 0.07
C LEU A 231 -24.38 4.54 -0.78
N GLU A 232 -23.37 3.67 -0.75
CA GLU A 232 -23.37 2.38 -1.45
C GLU A 232 -24.52 1.47 -1.01
N ARG A 233 -24.90 1.50 0.27
CA ARG A 233 -26.05 0.75 0.80
C ARG A 233 -27.40 1.47 0.58
N GLY A 234 -27.41 2.61 -0.09
CA GLY A 234 -28.61 3.44 -0.29
C GLY A 234 -29.09 4.21 0.95
N ALA A 235 -28.33 4.20 2.05
CA ALA A 235 -28.65 4.89 3.31
C ALA A 235 -28.30 6.38 3.24
N ARG A 236 -28.93 7.10 2.30
CA ARG A 236 -28.59 8.49 1.92
C ARG A 236 -28.75 9.50 3.06
N LEU A 237 -29.86 9.45 3.80
CA LEU A 237 -30.06 10.39 4.91
C LEU A 237 -29.01 10.20 6.01
N GLN A 238 -28.69 8.95 6.35
CA GLN A 238 -27.59 8.63 7.27
C GLN A 238 -26.24 9.09 6.74
N ALA A 239 -25.99 9.00 5.43
CA ALA A 239 -24.76 9.51 4.84
C ALA A 239 -24.64 11.03 5.01
N VAL A 240 -25.74 11.78 4.82
CA VAL A 240 -25.77 13.23 5.05
C VAL A 240 -25.56 13.55 6.54
N ASP A 241 -26.16 12.81 7.47
CA ASP A 241 -25.97 13.02 8.91
C ASP A 241 -24.51 12.82 9.36
N ARG A 242 -23.76 11.98 8.64
CA ARG A 242 -22.32 11.75 8.86
C ARG A 242 -21.43 12.79 8.17
N TYR A 243 -21.97 13.58 7.25
CA TYR A 243 -21.23 14.57 6.49
C TYR A 243 -21.08 15.87 7.29
N ALA A 244 -20.01 15.96 8.08
CA ALA A 244 -19.71 17.15 8.89
C ALA A 244 -19.23 18.36 8.05
N GLY A 245 -18.94 18.17 6.76
CA GLY A 245 -18.46 19.19 5.83
C GLY A 245 -17.43 18.62 4.85
N PRO A 246 -16.85 19.47 3.98
CA PRO A 246 -15.82 19.05 3.02
C PRO A 246 -14.64 18.37 3.70
N VAL A 247 -13.98 17.45 2.99
CA VAL A 247 -12.76 16.78 3.47
C VAL A 247 -11.64 17.81 3.61
N LEU A 248 -11.11 18.04 4.81
CA LEU A 248 -10.02 18.98 5.08
C LEU A 248 -10.18 20.35 4.40
N PRO A 249 -11.22 21.16 4.70
CA PRO A 249 -11.57 22.34 3.90
C PRO A 249 -10.44 23.38 3.77
N GLY A 250 -9.54 23.49 4.76
CA GLY A 250 -8.36 24.36 4.69
C GLY A 250 -7.18 23.86 3.85
N SER A 251 -7.22 22.64 3.29
CA SER A 251 -6.14 22.09 2.46
C SER A 251 -6.24 22.55 1.00
N ALA A 252 -5.09 22.79 0.36
CA ALA A 252 -4.96 23.07 -1.07
C ALA A 252 -4.21 21.96 -1.82
N ALA A 253 -4.09 20.76 -1.23
CA ALA A 253 -3.42 19.64 -1.86
C ALA A 253 -4.31 19.04 -2.98
N PRO A 254 -3.80 18.89 -4.22
CA PRO A 254 -4.62 18.39 -5.35
C PRO A 254 -5.25 17.02 -5.11
N GLY A 255 -4.56 16.14 -4.39
CA GLY A 255 -5.08 14.83 -4.02
C GLY A 255 -6.23 14.91 -3.02
N VAL A 256 -6.23 15.91 -2.13
CA VAL A 256 -7.36 16.16 -1.21
C VAL A 256 -8.54 16.74 -1.97
N ASP A 257 -8.30 17.66 -2.92
CA ASP A 257 -9.34 18.17 -3.83
C ASP A 257 -10.01 17.01 -4.59
N ALA A 258 -9.23 16.07 -5.12
CA ALA A 258 -9.76 14.88 -5.78
C ALA A 258 -10.63 14.01 -4.85
N VAL A 259 -10.28 13.88 -3.57
CA VAL A 259 -11.14 13.19 -2.59
C VAL A 259 -12.43 13.97 -2.32
N ARG A 260 -12.37 15.30 -2.19
CA ARG A 260 -13.59 16.13 -2.04
C ARG A 260 -14.52 15.97 -3.24
N ASP A 261 -13.98 16.04 -4.44
CA ASP A 261 -14.74 15.91 -5.68
C ASP A 261 -15.39 14.53 -5.79
N LEU A 262 -14.65 13.47 -5.43
CA LEU A 262 -15.21 12.12 -5.35
C LEU A 262 -16.40 12.08 -4.40
N VAL A 263 -16.28 12.60 -3.18
CA VAL A 263 -17.38 12.58 -2.19
C VAL A 263 -18.57 13.38 -2.69
N ARG A 264 -18.35 14.59 -3.22
CA ARG A 264 -19.39 15.45 -3.81
C ARG A 264 -20.14 14.73 -4.94
N LEU A 265 -19.40 14.14 -5.86
CA LEU A 265 -19.96 13.41 -7.00
C LEU A 265 -20.80 12.23 -6.54
N ARG A 266 -20.29 11.41 -5.60
CA ARG A 266 -21.01 10.25 -5.07
C ARG A 266 -22.28 10.64 -4.34
N PHE A 267 -22.28 11.74 -3.60
CA PHE A 267 -23.50 12.28 -3.02
C PHE A 267 -24.49 12.70 -4.10
N ARG A 268 -24.05 13.55 -5.05
CA ARG A 268 -24.88 14.05 -6.16
C ARG A 268 -25.56 12.88 -6.88
N GLU A 269 -24.79 11.91 -7.34
CA GLU A 269 -25.30 10.73 -8.05
C GLU A 269 -26.35 9.99 -7.22
N SER A 270 -26.03 9.71 -5.95
CA SER A 270 -26.91 8.95 -5.07
C SER A 270 -28.22 9.70 -4.77
N VAL A 271 -28.17 10.99 -4.45
CA VAL A 271 -29.36 11.76 -4.05
C VAL A 271 -30.20 12.21 -5.24
N VAL A 272 -29.60 12.47 -6.41
CA VAL A 272 -30.36 12.89 -7.61
C VAL A 272 -31.03 11.71 -8.28
N ALA A 273 -30.38 10.54 -8.37
CA ALA A 273 -30.95 9.38 -9.04
C ALA A 273 -32.17 8.81 -8.28
N ASP A 274 -32.01 8.53 -6.99
CA ASP A 274 -33.00 7.80 -6.18
C ASP A 274 -33.17 8.38 -4.75
N GLY A 275 -32.80 9.63 -4.54
CA GLY A 275 -32.93 10.29 -3.24
C GLY A 275 -34.40 10.53 -2.88
N GLY A 276 -34.81 10.10 -1.69
CA GLY A 276 -36.05 10.58 -1.08
C GLY A 276 -35.96 12.09 -0.82
N VAL A 277 -37.13 12.76 -0.77
CA VAL A 277 -37.24 14.22 -0.57
C VAL A 277 -36.44 14.69 0.65
N ASP A 278 -36.43 13.91 1.74
CA ASP A 278 -35.69 14.26 2.97
C ASP A 278 -34.18 14.25 2.78
N ALA A 279 -33.64 13.27 2.04
CA ALA A 279 -32.21 13.20 1.75
C ALA A 279 -31.77 14.32 0.81
N LEU A 280 -32.57 14.64 -0.21
CA LEU A 280 -32.35 15.78 -1.09
C LEU A 280 -32.38 17.11 -0.33
N LEU A 281 -33.37 17.29 0.55
CA LEU A 281 -33.48 18.48 1.41
C LEU A 281 -32.30 18.61 2.37
N ALA A 282 -31.85 17.49 2.96
CA ALA A 282 -30.73 17.49 3.88
C ALA A 282 -29.42 17.82 3.15
N TRP A 283 -29.16 17.16 2.01
CA TRP A 283 -27.96 17.41 1.22
C TRP A 283 -27.91 18.84 0.66
N ALA A 284 -29.02 19.37 0.15
CA ALA A 284 -29.09 20.74 -0.38
C ALA A 284 -28.79 21.84 0.66
N ARG A 285 -28.74 21.50 1.97
CA ARG A 285 -28.36 22.43 3.04
C ARG A 285 -26.89 22.34 3.44
N THR A 286 -26.14 21.35 2.94
CA THR A 286 -24.70 21.26 3.19
C THR A 286 -23.97 22.30 2.32
N PRO A 287 -22.73 22.71 2.68
CA PRO A 287 -21.95 23.64 1.84
C PRO A 287 -21.83 23.19 0.37
N ASP A 288 -21.77 21.88 0.16
CA ASP A 288 -21.54 21.30 -1.16
C ASP A 288 -22.84 21.10 -1.94
N GLY A 289 -23.91 20.66 -1.29
CA GLY A 289 -25.20 20.52 -1.96
C GLY A 289 -25.86 21.86 -2.26
N ALA A 290 -25.63 22.90 -1.44
CA ALA A 290 -26.16 24.24 -1.66
C ALA A 290 -25.55 24.94 -2.89
N THR A 291 -24.36 24.51 -3.32
CA THR A 291 -23.64 25.05 -4.48
C THR A 291 -23.78 24.19 -5.73
N ASP A 292 -24.69 23.22 -5.72
CA ASP A 292 -24.87 22.24 -6.77
C ASP A 292 -26.21 22.41 -7.49
N ALA A 293 -26.18 23.08 -8.65
CA ALA A 293 -27.39 23.37 -9.41
C ALA A 293 -28.18 22.10 -9.81
N LEU A 294 -27.54 20.94 -10.00
CA LEU A 294 -28.25 19.70 -10.31
C LEU A 294 -29.05 19.19 -9.11
N VAL A 295 -28.45 19.21 -7.92
CA VAL A 295 -29.13 18.88 -6.67
C VAL A 295 -30.31 19.82 -6.42
N LEU A 296 -30.11 21.13 -6.59
CA LEU A 296 -31.17 22.11 -6.38
C LEU A 296 -32.33 21.93 -7.38
N ARG A 297 -32.04 21.64 -8.65
CA ARG A 297 -33.08 21.33 -9.66
C ARG A 297 -33.83 20.03 -9.33
N ALA A 298 -33.13 18.98 -8.91
CA ALA A 298 -33.75 17.73 -8.48
C ALA A 298 -34.69 17.96 -7.28
N LEU A 299 -34.25 18.72 -6.28
CA LEU A 299 -35.08 19.10 -5.14
C LEU A 299 -36.28 19.94 -5.57
N LEU A 300 -36.10 20.91 -6.48
CA LEU A 300 -37.19 21.71 -7.02
C LEU A 300 -38.23 20.85 -7.75
N ALA A 301 -37.81 19.80 -8.46
CA ALA A 301 -38.72 18.91 -9.19
C ALA A 301 -39.64 18.12 -8.24
N VAL A 302 -39.14 17.71 -7.07
CA VAL A 302 -39.89 16.87 -6.12
C VAL A 302 -40.71 17.66 -5.10
N LEU A 303 -40.42 18.96 -4.88
CA LEU A 303 -41.17 19.78 -3.92
C LEU A 303 -42.58 20.15 -4.41
N PRO A 304 -43.61 20.16 -3.52
CA PRO A 304 -44.96 20.57 -3.88
C PRO A 304 -45.02 21.97 -4.49
N ARG A 305 -45.85 22.18 -5.51
CA ARG A 305 -45.95 23.46 -6.25
C ARG A 305 -46.19 24.70 -5.37
N ARG A 306 -46.86 24.53 -4.22
CA ARG A 306 -47.18 25.60 -3.26
C ARG A 306 -46.12 25.78 -2.15
N SER A 307 -45.00 25.07 -2.20
CA SER A 307 -43.95 25.19 -1.20
C SER A 307 -43.26 26.56 -1.28
N LEU A 308 -43.19 27.26 -0.15
CA LEU A 308 -42.50 28.56 -0.04
C LEU A 308 -41.00 28.47 -0.34
N ARG A 309 -40.40 27.26 -0.25
CA ARG A 309 -38.98 27.03 -0.54
C ARG A 309 -38.64 27.09 -2.04
N ARG A 310 -39.63 26.96 -2.93
CA ARG A 310 -39.39 26.91 -4.38
C ARG A 310 -38.78 28.21 -4.92
N ALA A 311 -39.27 29.36 -4.47
CA ALA A 311 -38.78 30.66 -4.93
C ALA A 311 -37.27 30.85 -4.61
N GLY A 312 -36.86 30.48 -3.40
CA GLY A 312 -35.45 30.53 -3.00
C GLY A 312 -34.56 29.57 -3.80
N LEU A 313 -35.06 28.38 -4.14
CA LEU A 313 -34.32 27.42 -4.97
C LEU A 313 -34.12 27.92 -6.41
N VAL A 314 -35.14 28.52 -7.02
CA VAL A 314 -35.02 29.08 -8.38
C VAL A 314 -33.96 30.19 -8.41
N ALA A 315 -34.02 31.14 -7.47
CA ALA A 315 -33.03 32.21 -7.38
C ALA A 315 -31.60 31.67 -7.17
N ALA A 316 -31.43 30.64 -6.33
CA ALA A 316 -30.14 30.01 -6.11
C ALA A 316 -29.61 29.29 -7.35
N ILE A 317 -30.48 28.60 -8.10
CA ILE A 317 -30.12 27.95 -9.37
C ILE A 317 -29.69 29.00 -10.40
N GLU A 318 -30.48 30.06 -10.59
CA GLU A 318 -30.16 31.15 -11.53
C GLU A 318 -28.83 31.83 -11.19
N ALA A 319 -28.54 32.04 -9.91
CA ALA A 319 -27.26 32.62 -9.48
C ALA A 319 -26.06 31.72 -9.78
N LEU A 320 -26.22 30.39 -9.69
CA LEU A 320 -25.16 29.42 -10.00
C LEU A 320 -24.94 29.24 -11.51
N GLU A 321 -25.98 29.38 -12.32
CA GLU A 321 -25.90 29.23 -13.79
C GLU A 321 -25.55 30.52 -14.52
N GLY A 322 -25.82 31.68 -13.90
CA GLY A 322 -25.49 32.99 -14.46
C GLY A 322 -24.07 33.47 -14.17
N SER A 323 -23.26 32.68 -13.45
CA SER A 323 -21.86 32.95 -13.10
C SER A 323 -20.90 32.13 -13.96
#